data_AF-A0AA42B1U3-F1
#
_entry.id   AF-A0AA42B1U3-F1
#
_cell.length_a   1.000
_cell.length_b   1.000
_cell.length_c   1.000
_cell.angle_alpha   90.00
_cell.angle_beta   90.00
_cell.angle_gamma   90.00
#
_symmetry.space_group_name_H-M   'P 1'
#
loop_
_entity.id
_entity.type
_entity.pdbx_description
1 polymer ?
#
loop_
_entity_poly.entity_id
_entity_poly.type
_entity_poly.pdbx_seq_one_letter_code
_entity_poly.pdbx_strand_id
1 'polypeptide(L)'
;MANRALYLLLIIFLLLINNFCSANETSNINDDIEFDDEELEGSTEDQEENSYPIVDEKDVIILKHKNFSKTVKKNRYVMVLFYEPWSKEYKALLPEYASAATELKGEALLAKVDATEIYALTKKYELEEYPSVLLFIDGVPHKRYLGKMTKNAIVAWVKKKSGPGIYNVTTIEDAERILNADDKLVMGFLDSLVGPDCDTLAAASRQDDYVNFYQTSSPEVAKLFHFDPDVKRPALVMLKKEAEKQIHYNGKFTKLAIAKFVSVNKLPLVTGFSKENAQLIFESPVKRQIFLFATSSDSVKFIPEFEEAARFFKGKIIFIYVELDGEDVGVALSVFFGVSGRGLMVIAYTGIEDAKKYMFVGEVTLDNIKAFGKDFLEGKLPPFYKSDPVPEINDRDVKIVVGKNFDKIVLDESKDVLLEIHAPWCEHCRELEPAYNELAKQLRGINSIVIAKMDGSTNEHPRVKVDAFPTFLFFRAGNKNSEP
;
A
#
# COMPACT_ATOMS: atom_id res chain seq x y z
N MET A 1 -9.39 -12.53 11.18
CA MET A 1 -10.23 -12.37 9.96
C MET A 1 -10.12 -10.98 9.34
N ALA A 2 -10.01 -9.88 10.10
CA ALA A 2 -9.80 -8.53 9.57
C ALA A 2 -8.48 -8.30 8.78
N ASN A 3 -7.40 -9.01 9.11
CA ASN A 3 -6.11 -8.89 8.38
C ASN A 3 -6.15 -9.42 6.93
N ARG A 4 -7.06 -10.35 6.60
CA ARG A 4 -7.15 -10.90 5.23
C ARG A 4 -7.73 -9.90 4.24
N ALA A 5 -8.69 -9.06 4.65
CA ALA A 5 -9.28 -8.03 3.80
C ALA A 5 -8.30 -6.88 3.51
N LEU A 6 -7.49 -6.49 4.52
CA LEU A 6 -6.43 -5.49 4.35
C LEU A 6 -5.36 -5.96 3.35
N TYR A 7 -5.00 -7.25 3.42
CA TYR A 7 -4.02 -7.86 2.53
C TYR A 7 -4.58 -8.09 1.13
N LEU A 8 -5.84 -8.55 1.00
CA LEU A 8 -6.48 -8.75 -0.30
C LEU A 8 -6.66 -7.43 -1.06
N LEU A 9 -6.95 -6.32 -0.37
CA LEU A 9 -7.04 -5.00 -1.01
C LEU A 9 -5.67 -4.43 -1.37
N LEU A 10 -4.63 -4.67 -0.56
CA LEU A 10 -3.24 -4.37 -0.94
C LEU A 10 -2.79 -5.23 -2.12
N ILE A 11 -3.18 -6.50 -2.17
CA ILE A 11 -2.91 -7.43 -3.27
C ILE A 11 -3.70 -7.03 -4.51
N ILE A 12 -4.98 -6.67 -4.41
CA ILE A 12 -5.76 -6.14 -5.55
C ILE A 12 -5.13 -4.82 -6.02
N PHE A 13 -4.65 -3.98 -5.11
CA PHE A 13 -3.93 -2.76 -5.42
C PHE A 13 -2.58 -3.04 -6.12
N LEU A 14 -1.83 -4.05 -5.68
CA LEU A 14 -0.57 -4.52 -6.29
C LEU A 14 -0.77 -5.27 -7.62
N LEU A 15 -1.85 -6.03 -7.76
CA LEU A 15 -2.26 -6.72 -9.00
C LEU A 15 -2.70 -5.72 -10.08
N LEU A 16 -3.39 -4.64 -9.69
CA LEU A 16 -3.73 -3.53 -10.60
C LEU A 16 -2.49 -2.78 -11.09
N ILE A 17 -1.43 -2.71 -10.27
CA ILE A 17 -0.14 -2.11 -10.65
C ILE A 17 0.60 -2.98 -11.70
N ASN A 18 0.53 -4.31 -11.62
CA ASN A 18 1.30 -5.20 -12.49
C ASN A 18 0.66 -5.47 -13.87
N ASN A 19 -0.66 -5.40 -14.01
CA ASN A 19 -1.33 -5.71 -15.30
C ASN A 19 -1.17 -4.62 -16.37
N PHE A 20 -0.74 -3.41 -16.03
CA PHE A 20 -0.47 -2.35 -17.02
C PHE A 20 0.92 -2.44 -17.68
N CYS A 21 1.82 -3.29 -17.17
CA CYS A 21 3.19 -3.41 -17.70
C CYS A 21 3.36 -4.42 -18.85
N SER A 22 2.35 -5.22 -19.21
CA SER A 22 2.51 -6.35 -20.16
C SER A 22 1.73 -6.23 -21.48
N ALA A 23 1.14 -5.09 -21.82
CA ALA A 23 0.38 -4.96 -23.07
C ALA A 23 1.01 -3.95 -24.03
N ASN A 24 2.11 -4.34 -24.66
CA ASN A 24 2.48 -3.83 -25.98
C ASN A 24 3.51 -4.77 -26.62
N GLU A 25 3.02 -5.68 -27.46
CA GLU A 25 3.55 -6.00 -28.80
C GLU A 25 2.75 -7.16 -29.38
N THR A 26 1.89 -6.84 -30.36
CA THR A 26 1.32 -7.81 -31.28
C THR A 26 2.09 -7.75 -32.59
N SER A 27 2.67 -8.88 -33.03
CA SER A 27 2.67 -9.21 -34.45
C SER A 27 2.53 -10.72 -34.65
N ASN A 28 1.57 -11.05 -35.51
CA ASN A 28 1.19 -12.37 -35.99
C ASN A 28 2.38 -13.19 -36.51
N ILE A 29 2.28 -14.51 -36.40
CA ILE A 29 2.35 -15.49 -37.52
C ILE A 29 1.78 -16.82 -36.99
N ASN A 30 0.79 -17.37 -37.69
CA ASN A 30 0.38 -18.76 -37.60
C ASN A 30 1.46 -19.65 -38.23
N ASP A 31 1.70 -20.84 -37.70
CA ASP A 31 1.58 -22.09 -38.47
C ASP A 31 1.81 -23.30 -37.55
N ASP A 32 0.98 -24.33 -37.76
CA ASP A 32 1.05 -25.67 -37.18
C ASP A 32 2.38 -26.38 -37.51
N ILE A 33 2.83 -27.32 -36.68
CA ILE A 33 3.31 -28.68 -37.07
C ILE A 33 3.78 -29.48 -35.83
N GLU A 34 3.45 -30.77 -35.88
CA GLU A 34 3.70 -31.87 -34.93
C GLU A 34 5.18 -32.28 -34.77
N PHE A 35 5.41 -33.02 -33.68
CA PHE A 35 6.65 -33.72 -33.27
C PHE A 35 7.21 -34.70 -34.34
N ASP A 36 8.53 -34.75 -34.53
CA ASP A 36 9.38 -35.91 -34.13
C ASP A 36 10.87 -35.76 -34.51
N ASP A 37 11.70 -36.19 -33.56
CA ASP A 37 13.07 -36.74 -33.50
C ASP A 37 14.14 -36.65 -34.64
N GLU A 38 15.38 -36.51 -34.13
CA GLU A 38 16.70 -36.99 -34.59
C GLU A 38 17.70 -36.08 -35.38
N GLU A 39 18.79 -35.75 -34.66
CA GLU A 39 20.23 -35.66 -35.01
C GLU A 39 20.74 -34.84 -36.23
N LEU A 40 21.52 -33.77 -35.98
CA LEU A 40 22.97 -33.68 -36.23
C LEU A 40 23.54 -32.24 -36.09
N GLU A 41 24.59 -32.15 -35.28
CA GLU A 41 25.76 -31.25 -35.32
C GLU A 41 25.69 -29.83 -35.93
N GLY A 42 25.93 -28.83 -35.06
CA GLY A 42 26.96 -27.81 -35.30
C GLY A 42 26.52 -26.41 -35.70
N SER A 43 26.36 -25.52 -34.72
CA SER A 43 26.84 -24.13 -34.83
C SER A 43 27.03 -23.51 -33.44
N THR A 44 28.26 -23.10 -33.17
CA THR A 44 28.64 -22.21 -32.08
C THR A 44 28.03 -20.84 -32.33
N GLU A 45 27.04 -20.44 -31.53
CA GLU A 45 26.67 -19.02 -31.40
C GLU A 45 26.54 -18.66 -29.92
N ASP A 46 27.20 -17.56 -29.59
CA ASP A 46 27.61 -17.12 -28.27
C ASP A 46 26.41 -16.81 -27.37
N GLN A 47 26.34 -17.49 -26.21
CA GLN A 47 25.56 -16.98 -25.09
C GLN A 47 26.31 -15.78 -24.51
N GLU A 48 25.82 -14.57 -24.74
CA GLU A 48 26.22 -13.38 -24.00
C GLU A 48 25.88 -13.58 -22.51
N GLU A 49 26.85 -14.10 -21.76
CA GLU A 49 26.91 -13.97 -20.31
C GLU A 49 26.95 -12.47 -19.97
N ASN A 50 25.78 -11.92 -19.61
CA ASN A 50 25.70 -10.65 -18.89
C ASN A 50 26.39 -10.83 -17.54
N SER A 51 27.70 -10.61 -17.53
CA SER A 51 28.58 -10.74 -16.37
C SER A 51 28.30 -9.61 -15.39
N TYR A 52 27.42 -9.90 -14.42
CA TYR A 52 27.34 -9.09 -13.21
C TYR A 52 28.69 -9.17 -12.48
N PRO A 53 29.18 -8.07 -11.88
CA PRO A 53 30.43 -8.09 -11.13
C PRO A 53 30.36 -9.14 -10.02
N ILE A 54 31.44 -9.90 -9.83
CA ILE A 54 31.54 -10.91 -8.77
C ILE A 54 31.38 -10.20 -7.41
N VAL A 55 30.25 -10.46 -6.74
CA VAL A 55 29.91 -9.87 -5.44
C VAL A 55 30.49 -10.75 -4.32
N ASP A 56 31.25 -10.16 -3.39
CA ASP A 56 31.70 -10.85 -2.16
C ASP A 56 30.53 -10.99 -1.18
N GLU A 57 29.89 -12.16 -1.19
CA GLU A 57 28.76 -12.50 -0.33
C GLU A 57 29.16 -13.27 0.94
N LYS A 58 30.45 -13.30 1.34
CA LYS A 58 30.92 -14.15 2.45
C LYS A 58 30.20 -13.93 3.78
N ASP A 59 29.69 -12.71 4.00
CA ASP A 59 28.97 -12.31 5.22
C ASP A 59 27.44 -12.47 5.09
N VAL A 60 26.93 -12.88 3.93
CA VAL A 60 25.51 -13.23 3.70
C VAL A 60 25.31 -14.74 3.90
N ILE A 61 24.49 -15.11 4.88
CA ILE A 61 24.25 -16.52 5.18
C ILE A 61 23.21 -17.11 4.23
N ILE A 62 23.54 -18.22 3.57
CA ILE A 62 22.58 -18.97 2.75
C ILE A 62 21.70 -19.83 3.67
N LEU A 63 20.40 -19.55 3.69
CA LEU A 63 19.41 -20.36 4.36
C LEU A 63 18.77 -21.36 3.40
N LYS A 64 18.56 -22.56 3.93
CA LYS A 64 17.82 -23.66 3.34
C LYS A 64 16.78 -24.13 4.35
N HIS A 65 15.84 -24.96 3.92
CA HIS A 65 14.76 -25.44 4.80
C HIS A 65 15.28 -26.03 6.11
N LYS A 66 16.40 -26.78 6.05
CA LYS A 66 17.00 -27.47 7.21
C LYS A 66 17.66 -26.55 8.23
N ASN A 67 18.22 -25.40 7.82
CA ASN A 67 18.97 -24.51 8.72
C ASN A 67 18.19 -23.24 9.10
N PHE A 68 17.13 -22.87 8.38
CA PHE A 68 16.37 -21.63 8.57
C PHE A 68 15.94 -21.44 10.02
N SER A 69 15.16 -22.38 10.56
CA SER A 69 14.59 -22.27 11.90
C SER A 69 15.67 -22.21 12.99
N LYS A 70 16.79 -22.91 12.79
CA LYS A 70 17.91 -22.91 13.73
C LYS A 70 18.63 -21.57 13.71
N THR A 71 18.93 -21.04 12.53
CA THR A 71 19.63 -19.76 12.35
C THR A 71 18.83 -18.59 12.91
N VAL A 72 17.53 -18.54 12.60
CA VAL A 72 16.62 -17.48 13.03
C VAL A 72 16.36 -17.49 14.55
N LYS A 73 16.39 -18.66 15.20
CA LYS A 73 16.26 -18.77 16.67
C LYS A 73 17.56 -18.53 17.43
N LYS A 74 18.71 -18.87 16.83
CA LYS A 74 20.03 -18.75 17.49
C LYS A 74 20.52 -17.30 17.56
N ASN A 75 20.10 -16.47 16.60
CA ASN A 75 20.54 -15.09 16.48
C ASN A 75 19.37 -14.15 16.78
N ARG A 76 19.62 -13.14 17.60
CA ARG A 76 18.59 -12.20 18.03
C ARG A 76 18.02 -11.38 16.87
N TYR A 77 18.86 -10.89 15.96
CA TYR A 77 18.44 -10.09 14.81
C TYR A 77 18.88 -10.77 13.52
N VAL A 78 17.91 -11.21 12.71
CA VAL A 78 18.17 -11.88 11.43
C VAL A 78 17.34 -11.25 10.33
N MET A 79 17.97 -10.56 9.39
CA MET A 79 17.30 -10.05 8.19
C MET A 79 17.45 -11.09 7.08
N VAL A 80 16.34 -11.52 6.49
CA VAL A 80 16.31 -12.56 5.47
C VAL A 80 15.74 -12.01 4.17
N LEU A 81 16.54 -12.08 3.11
CA LEU A 81 16.16 -11.83 1.72
C LEU A 81 15.64 -13.12 1.07
N PHE A 82 14.38 -13.11 0.65
CA PHE A 82 13.74 -14.14 -0.16
C PHE A 82 13.82 -13.70 -1.62
N TYR A 83 14.39 -14.54 -2.48
CA TYR A 83 14.66 -14.19 -3.87
C TYR A 83 14.38 -15.34 -4.82
N GLU A 84 14.26 -15.00 -6.11
CA GLU A 84 14.28 -15.96 -7.22
C GLU A 84 15.61 -15.82 -7.97
N PRO A 85 16.32 -16.93 -8.24
CA PRO A 85 17.70 -16.87 -8.75
C PRO A 85 17.82 -16.27 -10.15
N TRP A 86 16.74 -16.31 -10.94
CA TRP A 86 16.68 -15.74 -12.28
C TRP A 86 16.29 -14.25 -12.33
N SER A 87 15.78 -13.66 -11.23
CA SER A 87 15.31 -12.26 -11.21
C SER A 87 16.45 -11.26 -11.42
N LYS A 88 16.25 -10.32 -12.34
CA LYS A 88 17.21 -9.21 -12.61
C LYS A 88 17.27 -8.26 -11.41
N GLU A 89 16.13 -8.02 -10.76
CA GLU A 89 15.97 -7.17 -9.59
C GLU A 89 16.78 -7.70 -8.40
N TYR A 90 16.75 -9.01 -8.17
CA TYR A 90 17.60 -9.67 -7.19
C TYR A 90 19.09 -9.49 -7.51
N LYS A 91 19.50 -9.76 -8.76
CA LYS A 91 20.91 -9.63 -9.15
C LYS A 91 21.42 -8.20 -8.98
N ALA A 92 20.57 -7.19 -9.26
CA ALA A 92 20.90 -5.78 -9.09
C ALA A 92 21.10 -5.36 -7.62
N LEU A 93 20.37 -5.96 -6.67
CA LEU A 93 20.46 -5.58 -5.24
C LEU A 93 21.55 -6.32 -4.45
N LEU A 94 22.10 -7.41 -5.00
CA LEU A 94 23.09 -8.24 -4.31
C LEU A 94 24.30 -7.46 -3.77
N PRO A 95 24.93 -6.53 -4.54
CA PRO A 95 26.07 -5.77 -4.05
C PRO A 95 25.76 -4.96 -2.79
N GLU A 96 24.61 -4.27 -2.80
CA GLU A 96 24.16 -3.42 -1.69
C GLU A 96 23.82 -4.26 -0.45
N TYR A 97 23.16 -5.40 -0.65
CA TYR A 97 22.79 -6.31 0.43
C TYR A 97 24.01 -6.99 1.08
N ALA A 98 24.97 -7.43 0.28
CA ALA A 98 26.23 -8.01 0.75
C ALA A 98 27.10 -6.99 1.49
N SER A 99 27.17 -5.76 0.97
CA SER A 99 27.85 -4.66 1.65
C SER A 99 27.22 -4.35 3.01
N ALA A 100 25.88 -4.35 3.10
CA ALA A 100 25.17 -4.15 4.36
C ALA A 100 25.43 -5.29 5.35
N ALA A 101 25.51 -6.54 4.87
CA ALA A 101 25.81 -7.70 5.69
C ALA A 101 27.20 -7.63 6.33
N THR A 102 28.16 -7.12 5.56
CA THR A 102 29.53 -6.89 6.04
C THR A 102 29.57 -5.81 7.13
N GLU A 103 28.84 -4.70 6.94
CA GLU A 103 28.81 -3.61 7.92
C GLU A 103 28.05 -3.94 9.21
N LEU A 104 27.00 -4.75 9.12
CA LEU A 104 26.19 -5.17 10.28
C LEU A 104 26.77 -6.36 11.04
N LYS A 105 27.93 -6.87 10.62
CA LYS A 105 28.55 -8.06 11.20
C LYS A 105 28.78 -7.87 12.71
N GLY A 106 28.18 -8.76 13.50
CA GLY A 106 28.22 -8.72 14.97
C GLY A 106 27.03 -8.00 15.61
N GLU A 107 26.30 -7.16 14.87
CA GLU A 107 25.07 -6.48 15.33
C GLU A 107 23.81 -7.21 14.86
N ALA A 108 23.79 -7.66 13.60
CA ALA A 108 22.70 -8.42 13.01
C ALA A 108 23.23 -9.38 11.93
N LEU A 109 22.50 -10.47 11.70
CA LEU A 109 22.83 -11.45 10.67
C LEU A 109 21.97 -11.21 9.43
N LEU A 110 22.60 -10.98 8.29
CA LEU A 110 21.92 -10.92 7.00
C LEU A 110 22.02 -12.27 6.31
N ALA A 111 20.90 -12.71 5.74
CA ALA A 111 20.76 -14.02 5.15
C ALA A 111 19.94 -13.96 3.88
N LYS A 112 20.14 -14.92 2.99
CA LYS A 112 19.35 -15.07 1.78
C LYS A 112 18.77 -16.47 1.66
N VAL A 113 17.63 -16.58 1.02
CA VAL A 113 16.92 -17.85 0.81
C VAL A 113 16.29 -17.86 -0.57
N ASP A 114 16.55 -18.93 -1.30
CA ASP A 114 15.88 -19.18 -2.58
C ASP A 114 14.42 -19.54 -2.30
N ALA A 115 13.51 -18.68 -2.75
CA ALA A 115 12.07 -18.83 -2.54
C ALA A 115 11.51 -20.06 -3.26
N THR A 116 12.14 -20.46 -4.36
CA THR A 116 11.74 -21.59 -5.21
C THR A 116 12.04 -22.93 -4.54
N GLU A 117 13.00 -22.96 -3.62
CA GLU A 117 13.33 -24.17 -2.86
C GLU A 117 12.52 -24.30 -1.56
N ILE A 118 11.77 -23.25 -1.14
CA ILE A 118 11.08 -23.23 0.16
C ILE A 118 9.67 -22.62 0.13
N TYR A 119 8.82 -23.13 -0.76
CA TYR A 119 7.41 -22.74 -0.88
C TYR A 119 6.61 -22.76 0.43
N ALA A 120 6.91 -23.69 1.35
CA ALA A 120 6.21 -23.75 2.64
C ALA A 120 6.47 -22.52 3.53
N LEU A 121 7.70 -21.96 3.48
CA LEU A 121 8.04 -20.75 4.24
C LEU A 121 7.49 -19.50 3.59
N THR A 122 7.53 -19.42 2.25
CA THR A 122 6.99 -18.27 1.53
C THR A 122 5.49 -18.15 1.75
N LYS A 123 4.75 -19.27 1.66
CA LYS A 123 3.32 -19.32 2.03
C LYS A 123 3.06 -18.98 3.49
N LYS A 124 3.88 -19.49 4.43
CA LYS A 124 3.74 -19.21 5.87
C LYS A 124 3.88 -17.72 6.20
N TYR A 125 4.77 -17.01 5.50
CA TYR A 125 5.01 -15.58 5.69
C TYR A 125 4.32 -14.71 4.62
N GLU A 126 3.38 -15.33 3.87
CA GLU A 126 2.53 -14.71 2.85
C GLU A 126 3.32 -13.96 1.76
N LEU A 127 4.55 -14.41 1.47
CA LEU A 127 5.46 -13.82 0.48
C LEU A 127 5.05 -14.25 -0.93
N GLU A 128 4.56 -13.29 -1.70
CA GLU A 128 4.02 -13.49 -3.05
C GLU A 128 4.82 -12.72 -4.11
N GLU A 129 5.70 -11.80 -3.68
CA GLU A 129 6.54 -10.98 -4.55
C GLU A 129 8.01 -11.13 -4.16
N TYR A 130 8.89 -11.11 -5.15
CA TYR A 130 10.33 -11.24 -4.96
C TYR A 130 11.07 -10.14 -5.74
N PRO A 131 12.18 -9.62 -5.21
CA PRO A 131 12.77 -9.95 -3.90
C PRO A 131 11.97 -9.38 -2.72
N SER A 132 11.84 -10.17 -1.65
CA SER A 132 11.15 -9.80 -0.41
C SER A 132 12.09 -9.88 0.78
N VAL A 133 12.03 -8.92 1.72
CA VAL A 133 12.92 -8.93 2.90
C VAL A 133 12.14 -8.88 4.21
N LEU A 134 12.45 -9.79 5.13
CA LEU A 134 11.86 -9.88 6.47
C LEU A 134 12.94 -9.79 7.55
N LEU A 135 12.67 -9.02 8.61
CA LEU A 135 13.47 -9.07 9.83
C LEU A 135 12.84 -10.03 10.82
N PHE A 136 13.67 -10.87 11.43
CA PHE A 136 13.31 -11.69 12.57
C PHE A 136 14.00 -11.13 13.82
N ILE A 137 13.21 -10.97 14.89
CA ILE A 137 13.69 -10.57 16.21
C ILE A 137 13.37 -11.70 17.19
N ASP A 138 14.39 -12.28 17.82
CA ASP A 138 14.27 -13.44 18.72
C ASP A 138 13.49 -14.60 18.09
N GLY A 139 13.70 -14.82 16.80
CA GLY A 139 13.05 -15.86 16.01
C GLY A 139 11.61 -15.58 15.59
N VAL A 140 11.05 -14.42 15.95
CA VAL A 140 9.71 -14.00 15.57
C VAL A 140 9.78 -13.11 14.32
N PRO A 141 9.01 -13.38 13.24
CA PRO A 141 8.96 -12.51 12.08
C PRO A 141 8.38 -11.15 12.47
N HIS A 142 9.09 -10.09 12.12
CA HIS A 142 8.63 -8.72 12.20
C HIS A 142 8.08 -8.25 10.84
N LYS A 143 7.79 -6.95 10.69
CA LYS A 143 7.33 -6.38 9.43
C LYS A 143 8.36 -6.53 8.29
N ARG A 144 7.84 -6.61 7.06
CA ARG A 144 8.63 -6.55 5.82
C ARG A 144 9.40 -5.24 5.75
N TYR A 145 10.60 -5.31 5.21
CA TYR A 145 11.37 -4.13 4.84
C TYR A 145 10.93 -3.65 3.46
N LEU A 146 10.26 -2.50 3.42
CA LEU A 146 9.81 -1.84 2.18
C LEU A 146 10.69 -0.62 1.83
N GLY A 147 11.80 -0.43 2.54
CA GLY A 147 12.72 0.66 2.26
C GLY A 147 13.55 0.41 1.01
N LYS A 148 14.32 1.42 0.60
CA LYS A 148 15.26 1.31 -0.53
C LYS A 148 16.27 0.18 -0.28
N MET A 149 16.55 -0.63 -1.29
CA MET A 149 17.54 -1.74 -1.19
C MET A 149 18.99 -1.24 -1.37
N THR A 150 19.34 -0.15 -0.70
CA THR A 150 20.72 0.38 -0.66
C THR A 150 21.37 0.03 0.68
N LYS A 151 22.70 -0.10 0.70
CA LYS A 151 23.50 -0.42 1.88
C LYS A 151 23.11 0.46 3.06
N ASN A 152 23.15 1.78 2.85
CA ASN A 152 22.91 2.76 3.91
C ASN A 152 21.49 2.66 4.48
N ALA A 153 20.48 2.45 3.62
CA ALA A 153 19.09 2.32 4.06
C ALA A 153 18.88 1.02 4.86
N ILE A 154 19.45 -0.09 4.40
CA ILE A 154 19.39 -1.39 5.10
C ILE A 154 20.08 -1.29 6.46
N VAL A 155 21.32 -0.78 6.51
CA VAL A 155 22.09 -0.63 7.76
C VAL A 155 21.35 0.26 8.74
N ALA A 156 20.88 1.43 8.30
CA ALA A 156 20.15 2.36 9.17
C ALA A 156 18.88 1.73 9.73
N TRP A 157 18.12 1.00 8.90
CA TRP A 157 16.90 0.34 9.33
C TRP A 157 17.17 -0.81 10.29
N VAL A 158 18.15 -1.68 10.01
CA VAL A 158 18.53 -2.76 10.91
C VAL A 158 19.02 -2.20 12.24
N LYS A 159 19.91 -1.19 12.26
CA LYS A 159 20.39 -0.54 13.48
C LYS A 159 19.26 0.11 14.28
N LYS A 160 18.28 0.71 13.61
CA LYS A 160 17.07 1.23 14.26
C LYS A 160 16.27 0.12 14.96
N LYS A 161 16.23 -1.09 14.37
CA LYS A 161 15.50 -2.24 14.91
C LYS A 161 16.29 -3.06 15.92
N SER A 162 17.62 -3.11 15.79
CA SER A 162 18.51 -3.90 16.63
C SER A 162 19.07 -3.11 17.82
N GLY A 163 19.18 -1.79 17.68
CA GLY A 163 19.66 -0.87 18.70
C GLY A 163 18.64 -0.58 19.80
N PRO A 164 18.99 0.30 20.77
CA PRO A 164 18.10 0.68 21.86
C PRO A 164 16.81 1.37 21.37
N GLY A 165 16.74 1.75 20.09
CA GLY A 165 15.61 2.48 19.49
C GLY A 165 15.68 3.98 19.73
N ILE A 166 16.70 4.49 20.41
CA ILE A 166 16.97 5.92 20.59
C ILE A 166 18.47 6.17 20.48
N TYR A 167 18.86 7.28 19.86
CA TYR A 167 20.25 7.69 19.77
C TYR A 167 20.54 8.89 20.67
N ASN A 168 21.67 8.85 21.38
CA ASN A 168 22.13 9.95 22.21
C ASN A 168 22.77 11.03 21.34
N VAL A 169 22.34 12.28 21.51
CA VAL A 169 22.91 13.44 20.83
C VAL A 169 23.56 14.32 21.88
N THR A 170 24.89 14.30 21.90
CA THR A 170 25.68 14.97 22.96
C THR A 170 26.52 16.14 22.44
N THR A 171 26.66 16.27 21.13
CA THR A 171 27.43 17.35 20.48
C THR A 171 26.53 18.16 19.53
N ILE A 172 26.95 19.41 19.27
CA ILE A 172 26.28 20.30 18.32
C ILE A 172 26.42 19.76 16.88
N GLU A 173 27.58 19.20 16.54
CA GLU A 173 27.85 18.63 15.21
C GLU A 173 26.91 17.46 14.88
N ASP A 174 26.65 16.57 15.85
CA ASP A 174 25.68 15.49 15.68
C ASP A 174 24.26 16.02 15.51
N ALA A 175 23.90 17.05 16.28
CA ALA A 175 22.60 17.69 16.19
C ALA A 175 22.36 18.30 14.80
N GLU A 176 23.32 19.04 14.27
CA GLU A 176 23.25 19.65 12.94
C GLU A 176 23.16 18.59 11.83
N ARG A 177 23.97 17.53 11.94
CA ARG A 177 23.92 16.40 11.00
C ARG A 177 22.54 15.75 10.98
N ILE A 178 21.94 15.52 12.15
CA ILE A 178 20.60 14.93 12.28
C ILE A 178 19.54 15.86 11.69
N LEU A 179 19.56 17.15 12.02
CA LEU A 179 18.58 18.13 11.50
C LEU A 179 18.63 18.27 9.97
N ASN A 180 19.79 18.05 9.36
CA ASN A 180 19.94 18.08 7.91
C ASN A 180 19.50 16.75 7.24
N ALA A 181 19.83 15.61 7.85
CA ALA A 181 19.62 14.30 7.28
C ALA A 181 18.17 13.79 7.43
N ASP A 182 17.56 13.98 8.60
CA ASP A 182 16.27 13.38 8.92
C ASP A 182 15.10 14.28 8.52
N ASP A 183 14.17 13.75 7.74
CA ASP A 183 12.97 14.49 7.34
C ASP A 183 11.97 14.62 8.50
N LYS A 184 11.93 13.62 9.37
CA LYS A 184 11.01 13.53 10.53
C LYS A 184 11.68 12.84 11.70
N LEU A 185 11.70 13.50 12.85
CA LEU A 185 12.32 12.97 14.06
C LEU A 185 11.57 13.36 15.33
N VAL A 186 11.87 12.65 16.41
CA VAL A 186 11.46 12.95 17.78
C VAL A 186 12.71 13.16 18.62
N MET A 187 12.78 14.28 19.32
CA MET A 187 13.85 14.56 20.28
C MET A 187 13.29 14.62 21.70
N GLY A 188 13.89 13.85 22.61
CA GLY A 188 13.63 13.94 24.04
C GLY A 188 14.72 14.75 24.75
N PHE A 189 14.32 15.74 25.54
CA PHE A 189 15.21 16.47 26.43
C PHE A 189 15.03 15.97 27.87
N LEU A 190 16.00 15.19 28.33
CA LEU A 190 15.92 14.42 29.58
C LEU A 190 16.94 14.92 30.61
N ASP A 191 16.73 14.60 31.89
CA ASP A 191 17.72 14.85 32.94
C ASP A 191 18.90 13.87 32.85
N SER A 192 18.64 12.65 32.38
CA SER A 192 19.64 11.58 32.21
C SER A 192 19.37 10.81 30.92
N LEU A 193 20.44 10.38 30.26
CA LEU A 193 20.38 9.55 29.04
C LEU A 193 20.17 8.05 29.34
N VAL A 194 19.98 7.71 30.62
CA VAL A 194 19.69 6.37 31.13
C VAL A 194 18.58 6.43 32.17
N GLY A 195 17.90 5.30 32.39
CA GLY A 195 16.86 5.17 33.40
C GLY A 195 15.44 5.32 32.84
N PRO A 196 14.43 5.54 33.71
CA PRO A 196 13.02 5.34 33.36
C PRO A 196 12.51 6.16 32.17
N ASP A 197 12.95 7.41 32.02
CA ASP A 197 12.52 8.27 30.91
C ASP A 197 13.14 7.83 29.58
N CYS A 198 14.43 7.48 29.59
CA CYS A 198 15.12 6.87 28.44
C CYS A 198 14.43 5.56 28.05
N ASP A 199 14.15 4.67 29.01
CA ASP A 199 13.46 3.40 28.77
C ASP A 199 12.04 3.61 28.20
N THR A 200 11.32 4.62 28.70
CA THR A 200 9.99 4.98 28.22
C THR A 200 10.03 5.46 26.78
N LEU A 201 10.98 6.33 26.44
CA LEU A 201 11.15 6.85 25.09
C LEU A 201 11.60 5.74 24.12
N ALA A 202 12.46 4.80 24.56
CA ALA A 202 12.90 3.63 23.78
C ALA A 202 11.73 2.68 23.54
N ALA A 203 10.88 2.48 24.56
CA ALA A 203 9.70 1.66 24.41
C ALA A 203 8.70 2.28 23.43
N ALA A 204 8.60 3.61 23.39
CA ALA A 204 7.75 4.33 22.44
C ALA A 204 8.32 4.28 21.01
N SER A 205 9.62 4.46 20.83
CA SER A 205 10.26 4.44 19.50
C SER A 205 10.11 3.09 18.81
N ARG A 206 10.13 1.99 19.57
CA ARG A 206 9.87 0.64 19.05
C ARG A 206 8.43 0.44 18.53
N GLN A 207 7.51 1.38 18.77
CA GLN A 207 6.15 1.34 18.21
C GLN A 207 6.04 2.01 16.84
N ASP A 208 7.08 2.71 16.37
CA ASP A 208 7.06 3.40 15.09
C ASP A 208 8.30 3.09 14.24
N ASP A 209 8.06 2.68 12.99
CA ASP A 209 9.11 2.23 12.09
C ASP A 209 9.67 3.39 11.23
N TYR A 210 8.94 4.51 11.17
CA TYR A 210 9.14 5.57 10.17
C TYR A 210 9.74 6.84 10.76
N VAL A 211 9.62 7.06 12.07
CA VAL A 211 10.17 8.24 12.75
C VAL A 211 11.39 7.84 13.56
N ASN A 212 12.47 8.62 13.48
CA ASN A 212 13.67 8.39 14.27
C ASN A 212 13.55 9.08 15.63
N PHE A 213 14.04 8.42 16.69
CA PHE A 213 13.98 8.94 18.05
C PHE A 213 15.39 9.22 18.54
N TYR A 214 15.54 10.38 19.18
CA TYR A 214 16.78 10.88 19.73
C TYR A 214 16.56 11.38 21.15
N GLN A 215 17.64 11.45 21.92
CA GLN A 215 17.62 12.05 23.25
C GLN A 215 18.89 12.85 23.52
N THR A 216 18.74 13.90 24.32
CA THR A 216 19.84 14.70 24.83
C THR A 216 19.58 15.11 26.28
N SER A 217 20.64 15.33 27.04
CA SER A 217 20.62 16.01 28.34
C SER A 217 21.36 17.35 28.30
N SER A 218 21.96 17.69 27.16
CA SER A 218 22.69 18.94 26.95
C SER A 218 21.73 20.08 26.59
N PRO A 219 21.67 21.17 27.39
CA PRO A 219 20.86 22.35 27.06
C PRO A 219 21.28 23.01 25.74
N GLU A 220 22.57 22.99 25.41
CA GLU A 220 23.10 23.57 24.16
C GLU A 220 22.58 22.80 22.95
N VAL A 221 22.62 21.47 23.01
CA VAL A 221 22.04 20.60 21.97
C VAL A 221 20.53 20.78 21.91
N ALA A 222 19.83 20.76 23.05
CA ALA A 222 18.38 20.90 23.11
C ALA A 222 17.88 22.20 22.46
N LYS A 223 18.64 23.29 22.57
CA LYS A 223 18.33 24.58 21.93
C LYS A 223 18.26 24.47 20.40
N LEU A 224 19.11 23.65 19.76
CA LEU A 224 19.07 23.40 18.31
C LEU A 224 17.77 22.71 17.89
N PHE A 225 17.17 21.90 18.78
CA PHE A 225 15.88 21.25 18.57
C PHE A 225 14.70 22.08 19.09
N HIS A 226 14.91 23.39 19.31
CA HIS A 226 13.88 24.36 19.70
C HIS A 226 13.27 24.13 21.10
N PHE A 227 14.00 23.48 22.01
CA PHE A 227 13.60 23.49 23.41
C PHE A 227 13.91 24.84 24.07
N ASP A 228 13.03 25.28 24.95
CA ASP A 228 13.36 26.27 25.96
C ASP A 228 14.39 25.66 26.92
N PRO A 229 15.56 26.28 27.15
CA PRO A 229 16.57 25.78 28.09
C PRO A 229 16.02 25.50 29.49
N ASP A 230 15.00 26.25 29.92
CA ASP A 230 14.38 26.18 31.25
C ASP A 230 13.12 25.30 31.27
N VAL A 231 12.83 24.58 30.17
CA VAL A 231 11.69 23.67 30.09
C VAL A 231 11.78 22.59 31.17
N LYS A 232 10.65 22.29 31.81
CA LYS A 232 10.56 21.16 32.73
C LYS A 232 10.80 19.85 31.98
N ARG A 233 11.76 19.07 32.47
CA ARG A 233 12.12 17.76 31.92
C ARG A 233 11.35 16.63 32.63
N PRO A 234 11.09 15.49 31.96
CA PRO A 234 11.38 15.21 30.54
C PRO A 234 10.48 16.02 29.60
N ALA A 235 11.08 16.59 28.55
CA ALA A 235 10.37 17.30 27.47
C ALA A 235 10.56 16.58 26.14
N LEU A 236 9.61 16.74 25.22
CA LEU A 236 9.66 16.05 23.92
C LEU A 236 9.12 16.95 22.80
N VAL A 237 9.78 16.90 21.65
CA VAL A 237 9.38 17.62 20.45
C VAL A 237 9.46 16.68 19.25
N MET A 238 8.49 16.79 18.34
CA MET A 238 8.58 16.20 17.01
C MET A 238 8.94 17.30 16.02
N LEU A 239 9.97 17.05 15.21
CA LEU A 239 10.37 17.92 14.12
C LEU A 239 10.06 17.26 12.77
N LYS A 240 9.64 18.08 11.81
CA LYS A 240 9.32 17.69 10.44
C LYS A 240 9.81 18.76 9.46
N LYS A 241 10.16 18.39 8.24
CA LYS A 241 10.49 19.36 7.18
C LYS A 241 9.24 20.05 6.61
N GLU A 242 8.11 19.36 6.61
CA GLU A 242 6.82 19.80 6.09
C GLU A 242 6.09 20.77 7.05
N ALA A 243 4.85 21.14 6.73
CA ALA A 243 4.00 21.95 7.61
C ALA A 243 3.92 21.37 9.04
N GLU A 244 3.76 22.26 10.03
CA GLU A 244 3.89 21.94 11.46
C GLU A 244 5.31 21.43 11.79
N LYS A 245 6.32 22.21 11.37
CA LYS A 245 7.74 21.87 11.50
C LYS A 245 8.18 21.48 12.91
N GLN A 246 7.49 21.99 13.93
CA GLN A 246 7.82 21.81 15.33
C GLN A 246 6.52 21.55 16.11
N ILE A 247 6.46 20.43 16.82
CA ILE A 247 5.29 20.05 17.59
C ILE A 247 5.76 19.62 18.97
N HIS A 248 5.54 20.47 19.97
CA HIS A 248 5.86 20.17 21.37
C HIS A 248 4.83 19.23 21.98
N TYR A 249 5.31 18.22 22.70
CA TYR A 249 4.48 17.26 23.39
C TYR A 249 4.17 17.72 24.81
N ASN A 250 2.88 17.94 25.08
CA ASN A 250 2.38 18.41 26.38
C ASN A 250 1.64 17.31 27.16
N GLY A 251 1.72 16.05 26.71
CA GLY A 251 1.02 14.92 27.34
C GLY A 251 1.84 14.23 28.43
N LYS A 252 1.28 13.17 29.01
CA LYS A 252 1.99 12.35 30.01
C LYS A 252 3.17 11.63 29.39
N PHE A 253 4.35 11.67 30.01
CA PHE A 253 5.54 10.98 29.51
C PHE A 253 5.44 9.45 29.73
N THR A 254 4.69 8.77 28.87
CA THR A 254 4.43 7.33 28.92
C THR A 254 4.51 6.75 27.53
N LYS A 255 4.90 5.47 27.41
CA LYS A 255 5.04 4.75 26.14
C LYS A 255 3.85 4.98 25.20
N LEU A 256 2.63 4.70 25.68
CA LEU A 256 1.41 4.75 24.86
C LEU A 256 1.06 6.18 24.42
N ALA A 257 1.24 7.15 25.31
CA ALA A 257 0.90 8.54 24.98
C ALA A 257 1.89 9.16 23.99
N ILE A 258 3.19 8.86 24.12
CA ILE A 258 4.22 9.25 23.15
C ILE A 258 3.98 8.55 21.80
N ALA A 259 3.75 7.23 21.79
CA ALA A 259 3.47 6.50 20.55
C ALA A 259 2.21 7.04 19.83
N LYS A 260 1.15 7.37 20.57
CA LYS A 260 -0.04 8.01 20.02
C LYS A 260 0.26 9.41 19.47
N PHE A 261 1.03 10.22 20.20
CA PHE A 261 1.45 11.53 19.75
C PHE A 261 2.21 11.44 18.41
N VAL A 262 3.20 10.57 18.30
CA VAL A 262 3.96 10.37 17.06
C VAL A 262 3.06 9.88 15.93
N SER A 263 2.21 8.88 16.21
CA SER A 263 1.28 8.34 15.20
C SER A 263 0.32 9.40 14.64
N VAL A 264 -0.13 10.36 15.44
CA VAL A 264 -1.06 11.42 15.01
C VAL A 264 -0.35 12.54 14.24
N ASN A 265 0.95 12.72 14.47
CA ASN A 265 1.70 13.87 13.94
C ASN A 265 2.70 13.51 12.83
N LYS A 266 3.00 12.23 12.60
CA LYS A 266 4.01 11.77 11.61
C LYS A 266 3.63 11.94 10.14
N LEU A 267 2.33 12.02 9.86
CA LEU A 267 1.85 12.38 8.53
C LEU A 267 1.82 13.91 8.41
N PRO A 268 2.17 14.46 7.24
CA PRO A 268 1.83 15.84 6.93
C PRO A 268 0.30 16.03 6.95
N LEU A 269 -0.15 17.28 7.02
CA LEU A 269 -1.58 17.61 7.00
C LEU A 269 -2.28 17.04 5.76
N VAL A 270 -1.58 17.10 4.62
CA VAL A 270 -1.99 16.48 3.36
C VAL A 270 -0.84 15.58 2.89
N THR A 271 -1.11 14.29 2.73
CA THR A 271 -0.09 13.30 2.35
C THR A 271 -0.19 12.96 0.87
N GLY A 272 0.92 13.04 0.14
CA GLY A 272 1.00 12.56 -1.23
C GLY A 272 0.94 11.06 -1.31
N PHE A 273 0.04 10.55 -2.15
CA PHE A 273 -0.07 9.13 -2.40
C PHE A 273 1.07 8.67 -3.33
N SER A 274 1.93 7.80 -2.81
CA SER A 274 3.04 7.18 -3.52
C SER A 274 3.28 5.77 -2.97
N LYS A 275 4.15 4.98 -3.61
CA LYS A 275 4.57 3.66 -3.10
C LYS A 275 5.11 3.74 -1.67
N GLU A 276 5.86 4.79 -1.34
CA GLU A 276 6.48 4.99 -0.03
C GLU A 276 5.46 5.34 1.06
N ASN A 277 4.46 6.16 0.72
CA ASN A 277 3.49 6.65 1.70
C ASN A 277 2.22 5.79 1.81
N ALA A 278 1.92 4.93 0.84
CA ALA A 278 0.71 4.10 0.83
C ALA A 278 0.56 3.28 2.10
N GLN A 279 1.63 2.62 2.55
CA GLN A 279 1.60 1.82 3.77
C GLN A 279 1.30 2.68 5.01
N LEU A 280 1.94 3.85 5.12
CA LEU A 280 1.71 4.80 6.21
C LEU A 280 0.26 5.29 6.29
N ILE A 281 -0.37 5.52 5.12
CA ILE A 281 -1.76 5.96 5.01
C ILE A 281 -2.71 4.85 5.47
N PHE A 282 -2.56 3.63 4.93
CA PHE A 282 -3.52 2.54 5.17
C PHE A 282 -3.32 1.82 6.51
N GLU A 283 -2.10 1.77 7.04
CA GLU A 283 -1.83 1.23 8.38
C GLU A 283 -2.16 2.22 9.51
N SER A 284 -2.50 3.47 9.16
CA SER A 284 -2.87 4.47 10.16
C SER A 284 -4.04 4.00 11.04
N PRO A 285 -4.03 4.32 12.36
CA PRO A 285 -5.19 4.10 13.21
C PRO A 285 -6.38 5.00 12.81
N VAL A 286 -6.14 6.09 12.08
CA VAL A 286 -7.20 6.97 11.55
C VAL A 286 -7.71 6.35 10.24
N LYS A 287 -8.89 5.73 10.28
CA LYS A 287 -9.45 4.98 9.14
C LYS A 287 -10.17 5.85 8.11
N ARG A 288 -10.70 6.99 8.53
CA ARG A 288 -11.43 7.92 7.68
C ARG A 288 -10.45 8.74 6.85
N GLN A 289 -10.66 8.77 5.55
CA GLN A 289 -9.76 9.36 4.58
C GLN A 289 -10.53 10.26 3.62
N ILE A 290 -9.93 11.36 3.18
CA ILE A 290 -10.44 12.19 2.07
C ILE A 290 -9.32 12.30 1.04
N PHE A 291 -9.63 11.87 -0.17
CA PHE A 291 -8.73 11.89 -1.32
C PHE A 291 -9.06 13.06 -2.23
N LEU A 292 -8.04 13.81 -2.63
CA LEU A 292 -8.04 14.81 -3.68
C LEU A 292 -7.34 14.22 -4.90
N PHE A 293 -8.09 13.89 -5.95
CA PHE A 293 -7.56 13.46 -7.24
C PHE A 293 -7.43 14.68 -8.16
N ALA A 294 -6.24 14.92 -8.67
CA ALA A 294 -5.97 16.03 -9.58
C ALA A 294 -4.78 15.70 -10.49
N THR A 295 -4.63 16.41 -11.60
CA THR A 295 -3.35 16.44 -12.32
C THR A 295 -2.32 17.25 -11.56
N SER A 296 -1.05 17.02 -11.82
CA SER A 296 0.07 17.78 -11.28
C SER A 296 -0.15 19.30 -11.43
N SER A 297 -0.59 19.76 -12.60
CA SER A 297 -0.86 21.18 -12.90
C SER A 297 -2.01 21.79 -12.11
N ASP A 298 -3.02 20.99 -11.73
CA ASP A 298 -4.16 21.47 -10.97
C ASP A 298 -3.97 21.32 -9.47
N SER A 299 -3.24 20.29 -9.03
CA SER A 299 -2.97 20.01 -7.62
C SER A 299 -2.40 21.24 -6.88
N VAL A 300 -1.46 21.95 -7.50
CA VAL A 300 -0.82 23.15 -6.95
C VAL A 300 -1.82 24.25 -6.59
N LYS A 301 -2.97 24.30 -7.29
CA LYS A 301 -4.01 25.32 -7.08
C LYS A 301 -4.92 25.00 -5.89
N PHE A 302 -5.07 23.73 -5.53
CA PHE A 302 -6.08 23.29 -4.54
C PHE A 302 -5.47 22.73 -3.25
N ILE A 303 -4.19 22.33 -3.29
CA ILE A 303 -3.47 21.85 -2.10
C ILE A 303 -3.52 22.85 -0.93
N PRO A 304 -3.32 24.18 -1.12
CA PRO A 304 -3.33 25.11 0.02
C PRO A 304 -4.66 25.13 0.79
N GLU A 305 -5.79 25.24 0.10
CA GLU A 305 -7.13 25.21 0.70
C GLU A 305 -7.44 23.84 1.30
N PHE A 306 -7.03 22.77 0.63
CA PHE A 306 -7.20 21.41 1.11
C PHE A 306 -6.39 21.15 2.40
N GLU A 307 -5.19 21.71 2.50
CA GLU A 307 -4.34 21.65 3.69
C GLU A 307 -4.93 22.46 4.85
N GLU A 308 -5.45 23.65 4.56
CA GLU A 308 -6.13 24.46 5.58
C GLU A 308 -7.37 23.75 6.13
N ALA A 309 -8.15 23.08 5.27
CA ALA A 309 -9.26 22.23 5.70
C ALA A 309 -8.79 21.05 6.55
N ALA A 310 -7.70 20.38 6.16
CA ALA A 310 -7.15 19.23 6.87
C ALA A 310 -6.81 19.52 8.34
N ARG A 311 -6.37 20.76 8.67
CA ARG A 311 -6.08 21.19 10.05
C ARG A 311 -7.25 20.99 11.01
N PHE A 312 -8.49 21.20 10.54
CA PHE A 312 -9.70 21.04 11.35
C PHE A 312 -10.00 19.59 11.71
N PHE A 313 -9.46 18.63 10.95
CA PHE A 313 -9.74 17.21 11.09
C PHE A 313 -8.53 16.39 11.56
N LYS A 314 -7.49 17.05 12.06
CA LYS A 314 -6.27 16.40 12.53
C LYS A 314 -6.58 15.28 13.53
N GLY A 315 -6.04 14.09 13.27
CA GLY A 315 -6.27 12.88 14.07
C GLY A 315 -7.66 12.26 13.92
N LYS A 316 -8.54 12.80 13.06
CA LYS A 316 -9.90 12.29 12.78
C LYS A 316 -10.09 11.85 11.33
N ILE A 317 -9.48 12.57 10.39
CA ILE A 317 -9.47 12.25 8.95
C ILE A 317 -8.05 12.43 8.42
N ILE A 318 -7.59 11.51 7.58
CA ILE A 318 -6.36 11.68 6.80
C ILE A 318 -6.72 12.33 5.46
N PHE A 319 -6.04 13.42 5.13
CA PHE A 319 -6.19 14.08 3.83
C PHE A 319 -5.05 13.60 2.92
N ILE A 320 -5.42 13.12 1.73
CA ILE A 320 -4.50 12.48 0.79
C ILE A 320 -4.66 13.18 -0.56
N TYR A 321 -3.56 13.50 -1.23
CA TYR A 321 -3.60 13.92 -2.62
C TYR A 321 -3.06 12.81 -3.53
N VAL A 322 -3.68 12.67 -4.70
CA VAL A 322 -3.34 11.65 -5.70
C VAL A 322 -3.17 12.36 -7.03
N GLU A 323 -1.98 12.24 -7.60
CA GLU A 323 -1.69 12.75 -8.95
C GLU A 323 -2.20 11.76 -10.00
N LEU A 324 -2.99 12.25 -10.95
CA LEU A 324 -3.61 11.44 -12.01
C LEU A 324 -2.72 11.27 -13.26
N ASP A 325 -1.67 12.08 -13.37
CA ASP A 325 -0.68 12.12 -14.45
C ASP A 325 0.74 11.78 -13.95
N GLY A 326 0.83 11.24 -12.72
CA GLY A 326 2.06 10.81 -12.07
C GLY A 326 2.28 9.29 -12.16
N GLU A 327 2.79 8.70 -11.07
CA GLU A 327 3.11 7.27 -10.97
C GLU A 327 1.91 6.33 -11.20
N ASP A 328 2.17 5.12 -11.70
CA ASP A 328 1.16 4.07 -11.97
C ASP A 328 0.25 3.78 -10.77
N VAL A 329 0.75 3.97 -9.54
CA VAL A 329 -0.02 3.72 -8.32
C VAL A 329 -1.16 4.71 -8.12
N GLY A 330 -1.00 5.97 -8.56
CA GLY A 330 -2.06 6.97 -8.52
C GLY A 330 -3.20 6.62 -9.50
N VAL A 331 -2.83 6.11 -10.67
CA VAL A 331 -3.76 5.63 -11.70
C VAL A 331 -4.51 4.39 -11.23
N ALA A 332 -3.82 3.40 -10.65
CA ALA A 332 -4.48 2.22 -10.09
C ALA A 332 -5.50 2.59 -8.99
N LEU A 333 -5.15 3.57 -8.14
CA LEU A 333 -6.06 4.08 -7.11
C LEU A 333 -7.26 4.81 -7.70
N SER A 334 -7.07 5.60 -8.75
CA SER A 334 -8.16 6.32 -9.41
C SER A 334 -9.21 5.36 -9.95
N VAL A 335 -8.79 4.24 -10.57
CA VAL A 335 -9.68 3.17 -11.05
C VAL A 335 -10.48 2.55 -9.89
N PHE A 336 -9.83 2.25 -8.76
CA PHE A 336 -10.53 1.73 -7.58
C PHE A 336 -11.64 2.69 -7.12
N PHE A 337 -11.37 3.99 -7.10
CA PHE A 337 -12.31 5.02 -6.70
C PHE A 337 -13.32 5.42 -7.79
N GLY A 338 -13.25 4.84 -9.00
CA GLY A 338 -14.12 5.21 -10.11
C GLY A 338 -13.85 6.61 -10.63
N VAL A 339 -12.62 7.10 -10.45
CA VAL A 339 -12.17 8.40 -10.93
C VAL A 339 -11.71 8.23 -12.38
N SER A 340 -12.60 8.57 -13.32
CA SER A 340 -12.30 8.57 -14.75
C SER A 340 -11.93 9.96 -15.26
N GLY A 341 -10.91 10.06 -16.10
CA GLY A 341 -10.47 11.31 -16.72
C GLY A 341 -9.40 12.06 -15.92
N ARG A 342 -9.21 13.35 -16.26
CA ARG A 342 -8.17 14.21 -15.66
C ARG A 342 -8.75 15.36 -14.81
N GLY A 343 -10.04 15.30 -14.49
CA GLY A 343 -10.72 16.34 -13.72
C GLY A 343 -10.43 16.23 -12.22
N LEU A 344 -10.52 17.37 -11.54
CA LEU A 344 -10.46 17.47 -10.08
C LEU A 344 -11.62 16.69 -9.44
N MET A 345 -11.33 15.74 -8.56
CA MET A 345 -12.34 15.02 -7.79
C MET A 345 -11.95 14.89 -6.32
N VAL A 346 -12.91 15.05 -5.42
CA VAL A 346 -12.73 14.83 -3.98
C VAL A 346 -13.64 13.71 -3.52
N ILE A 347 -13.07 12.68 -2.88
CA ILE A 347 -13.80 11.50 -2.43
C ILE A 347 -13.43 11.19 -0.98
N ALA A 348 -14.42 11.09 -0.10
CA ALA A 348 -14.25 10.56 1.25
C ALA A 348 -14.38 9.02 1.25
N TYR A 349 -13.60 8.36 2.09
CA TYR A 349 -13.50 6.91 2.19
C TYR A 349 -13.46 6.47 3.66
N THR A 350 -14.29 5.50 4.03
CA THR A 350 -14.37 5.00 5.42
C THR A 350 -13.25 4.04 5.80
N GLY A 351 -12.30 3.81 4.90
CA GLY A 351 -11.25 2.80 5.07
C GLY A 351 -11.73 1.42 4.65
N ILE A 352 -10.79 0.48 4.66
CA ILE A 352 -10.95 -0.87 4.09
C ILE A 352 -12.00 -1.74 4.81
N GLU A 353 -12.29 -1.44 6.08
CA GLU A 353 -13.25 -2.23 6.87
C GLU A 353 -14.70 -2.05 6.37
N ASP A 354 -15.09 -0.82 6.09
CA ASP A 354 -16.45 -0.49 5.62
C ASP A 354 -16.51 -0.24 4.10
N ALA A 355 -15.37 0.11 3.49
CA ALA A 355 -15.15 0.37 2.07
C ALA A 355 -16.14 1.35 1.38
N LYS A 356 -16.85 2.20 2.14
CA LYS A 356 -17.80 3.18 1.59
C LYS A 356 -17.09 4.42 1.06
N LYS A 357 -17.52 4.85 -0.13
CA LYS A 357 -17.04 6.04 -0.83
C LYS A 357 -18.14 7.12 -0.79
N TYR A 358 -17.76 8.39 -0.74
CA TYR A 358 -18.68 9.52 -0.78
C TYR A 358 -18.04 10.60 -1.66
N MET A 359 -18.73 10.98 -2.73
CA MET A 359 -18.20 11.95 -3.69
C MET A 359 -18.62 13.36 -3.27
N PHE A 360 -17.65 14.27 -3.23
CA PHE A 360 -17.92 15.69 -3.08
C PHE A 360 -18.42 16.28 -4.40
N VAL A 361 -19.43 17.14 -4.33
CA VAL A 361 -19.99 17.87 -5.48
C VAL A 361 -20.00 19.35 -5.15
N GLY A 362 -19.27 20.14 -5.93
CA GLY A 362 -19.17 21.59 -5.76
C GLY A 362 -17.76 22.11 -6.03
N GLU A 363 -17.55 23.40 -5.76
CA GLU A 363 -16.23 24.02 -5.86
C GLU A 363 -15.37 23.67 -4.64
N VAL A 364 -14.09 23.35 -4.89
CA VAL A 364 -13.12 23.02 -3.83
C VAL A 364 -12.65 24.31 -3.18
N THR A 365 -13.33 24.69 -2.09
CA THR A 365 -13.00 25.82 -1.22
C THR A 365 -12.86 25.34 0.22
N LEU A 366 -12.16 26.10 1.07
CA LEU A 366 -11.97 25.78 2.48
C LEU A 366 -13.29 25.44 3.20
N ASP A 367 -14.31 26.29 3.06
CA ASP A 367 -15.59 26.13 3.77
C ASP A 367 -16.37 24.92 3.26
N ASN A 368 -16.36 24.67 1.95
CA ASN A 368 -17.04 23.53 1.37
C ASN A 368 -16.40 22.20 1.77
N ILE A 369 -15.06 22.11 1.77
CA ILE A 369 -14.35 20.90 2.20
C ILE A 369 -14.51 20.67 3.71
N LYS A 370 -14.56 21.74 4.52
CA LYS A 370 -14.89 21.63 5.95
C LYS A 370 -16.31 21.13 6.19
N ALA A 371 -17.30 21.65 5.46
CA ALA A 371 -18.68 21.18 5.55
C ALA A 371 -18.76 19.69 5.17
N PHE A 372 -18.14 19.32 4.05
CA PHE A 372 -18.08 17.94 3.58
C PHE A 372 -17.40 16.99 4.59
N GLY A 373 -16.24 17.37 5.13
CA GLY A 373 -15.55 16.58 6.15
C GLY A 373 -16.35 16.42 7.45
N LYS A 374 -17.13 17.44 7.84
CA LYS A 374 -18.03 17.37 8.99
C LYS A 374 -19.17 16.39 8.74
N ASP A 375 -19.87 16.53 7.62
CA ASP A 375 -20.98 15.64 7.26
C ASP A 375 -20.51 14.20 7.06
N PHE A 376 -19.27 14.01 6.57
CA PHE A 376 -18.63 12.71 6.51
C PHE A 376 -18.40 12.10 7.90
N LEU A 377 -17.89 12.87 8.86
CA LEU A 377 -17.70 12.38 10.23
C LEU A 377 -19.02 12.02 10.92
N GLU A 378 -20.07 12.77 10.61
CA GLU A 378 -21.43 12.62 11.16
C GLU A 378 -22.26 11.57 10.42
N GLY A 379 -21.76 10.98 9.33
CA GLY A 379 -22.45 9.94 8.57
C GLY A 379 -23.67 10.44 7.78
N LYS A 380 -23.68 11.71 7.39
CA LYS A 380 -24.81 12.36 6.69
C LYS A 380 -24.73 12.27 5.17
N LEU A 381 -23.57 11.92 4.63
CA LEU A 381 -23.34 11.89 3.19
C LEU A 381 -23.97 10.65 2.54
N PRO A 382 -24.54 10.78 1.32
CA PRO A 382 -25.00 9.62 0.56
C PRO A 382 -23.80 8.84 -0.01
N PRO A 383 -23.82 7.49 0.03
CA PRO A 383 -22.76 6.69 -0.56
C PRO A 383 -22.69 6.90 -2.07
N PHE A 384 -21.47 6.94 -2.57
CA PHE A 384 -21.14 6.98 -3.99
C PHE A 384 -20.82 5.57 -4.48
N TYR A 385 -21.42 5.20 -5.60
CA TYR A 385 -21.17 3.94 -6.31
C TYR A 385 -20.64 4.28 -7.70
N LYS A 386 -19.48 3.72 -8.06
CA LYS A 386 -18.91 3.95 -9.40
C LYS A 386 -19.76 3.29 -10.48
N SER A 387 -19.74 3.90 -11.67
CA SER A 387 -20.42 3.37 -12.84
C SER A 387 -19.73 3.88 -14.10
N ASP A 388 -19.53 2.96 -15.04
CA ASP A 388 -19.17 3.29 -16.41
C ASP A 388 -20.29 4.09 -17.10
N PRO A 389 -19.99 4.74 -18.24
CA PRO A 389 -21.02 5.31 -19.11
C PRO A 389 -22.03 4.24 -19.55
N VAL A 390 -23.30 4.64 -19.62
CA VAL A 390 -24.33 3.76 -20.18
C VAL A 390 -24.03 3.54 -21.66
N PRO A 391 -23.93 2.28 -22.14
CA PRO A 391 -23.64 2.02 -23.55
C PRO A 391 -24.74 2.58 -24.45
N GLU A 392 -24.36 3.23 -25.55
CA GLU A 392 -25.30 3.80 -26.53
C GLU A 392 -26.16 2.71 -27.18
N ILE A 393 -25.54 1.55 -27.44
CA ILE A 393 -26.17 0.38 -28.06
C ILE A 393 -26.04 -0.81 -27.10
N ASN A 394 -27.18 -1.42 -26.76
CA ASN A 394 -27.27 -2.57 -25.85
C ASN A 394 -28.27 -3.62 -26.35
N ASP A 395 -28.17 -3.96 -27.63
CA ASP A 395 -29.09 -4.83 -28.37
C ASP A 395 -28.67 -6.32 -28.41
N ARG A 396 -27.43 -6.63 -28.01
CA ARG A 396 -26.89 -8.00 -27.94
C ARG A 396 -27.73 -8.93 -27.03
N ASP A 397 -27.58 -10.24 -27.25
CA ASP A 397 -28.27 -11.28 -26.47
C ASP A 397 -27.92 -11.21 -24.98
N VAL A 398 -26.64 -10.96 -24.65
CA VAL A 398 -26.20 -10.60 -23.30
C VAL A 398 -26.24 -9.09 -23.12
N LYS A 399 -27.07 -8.60 -22.19
CA LYS A 399 -27.20 -7.18 -21.88
C LYS A 399 -26.04 -6.67 -21.03
N ILE A 400 -25.47 -5.55 -21.43
CA ILE A 400 -24.42 -4.86 -20.69
C ILE A 400 -25.06 -4.00 -19.60
N VAL A 401 -24.71 -4.28 -18.36
CA VAL A 401 -25.16 -3.56 -17.17
C VAL A 401 -23.99 -2.75 -16.61
N VAL A 402 -24.27 -1.49 -16.29
CA VAL A 402 -23.41 -0.55 -15.57
C VAL A 402 -24.17 0.00 -14.37
N GLY A 403 -23.50 0.58 -13.37
CA GLY A 403 -24.17 1.05 -12.15
C GLY A 403 -25.37 1.99 -12.43
N LYS A 404 -25.27 2.88 -13.43
CA LYS A 404 -26.30 3.85 -13.82
C LYS A 404 -27.52 3.26 -14.52
N ASN A 405 -27.42 2.07 -15.13
CA ASN A 405 -28.56 1.40 -15.77
C ASN A 405 -29.01 0.13 -15.04
N PHE A 406 -28.37 -0.21 -13.91
CA PHE A 406 -28.63 -1.39 -13.12
C PHE A 406 -30.10 -1.52 -12.75
N ASP A 407 -30.67 -0.48 -12.13
CA ASP A 407 -32.08 -0.51 -11.71
C ASP A 407 -33.04 -0.72 -12.88
N LYS A 408 -32.75 -0.11 -14.03
CA LYS A 408 -33.60 -0.20 -15.22
C LYS A 408 -33.59 -1.61 -15.84
N ILE A 409 -32.46 -2.31 -15.80
CA ILE A 409 -32.30 -3.62 -16.45
C ILE A 409 -32.54 -4.75 -15.46
N VAL A 410 -31.84 -4.72 -14.33
CA VAL A 410 -31.77 -5.83 -13.37
C VAL A 410 -32.96 -5.82 -12.42
N LEU A 411 -33.41 -4.64 -11.99
CA LEU A 411 -34.53 -4.48 -11.06
C LEU A 411 -35.88 -4.27 -11.75
N ASP A 412 -36.00 -4.56 -13.05
CA ASP A 412 -37.28 -4.62 -13.75
C ASP A 412 -38.13 -5.76 -13.17
N GLU A 413 -39.19 -5.42 -12.44
CA GLU A 413 -40.10 -6.36 -11.78
C GLU A 413 -40.79 -7.33 -12.75
N SER A 414 -40.82 -7.03 -14.06
CA SER A 414 -41.44 -7.88 -15.07
C SER A 414 -40.50 -8.97 -15.64
N LYS A 415 -39.22 -8.95 -15.27
CA LYS A 415 -38.18 -9.82 -15.85
C LYS A 415 -37.47 -10.65 -14.80
N ASP A 416 -37.22 -11.92 -15.09
CA ASP A 416 -36.19 -12.72 -14.44
C ASP A 416 -34.84 -12.35 -15.05
N VAL A 417 -33.86 -11.98 -14.22
CA VAL A 417 -32.55 -11.52 -14.71
C VAL A 417 -31.45 -12.37 -14.12
N LEU A 418 -30.73 -13.10 -14.98
CA LEU A 418 -29.47 -13.73 -14.63
C LEU A 418 -28.34 -12.75 -14.93
N LEU A 419 -27.65 -12.31 -13.89
CA LEU A 419 -26.56 -11.35 -13.97
C LEU A 419 -25.24 -12.03 -13.65
N GLU A 420 -24.30 -11.98 -14.58
CA GLU A 420 -22.90 -12.29 -14.36
C GLU A 420 -22.16 -11.01 -13.91
N ILE A 421 -21.47 -11.09 -12.79
CA ILE A 421 -20.49 -10.10 -12.37
C ILE A 421 -19.11 -10.62 -12.72
N HIS A 422 -18.40 -9.93 -13.62
CA HIS A 422 -17.09 -10.33 -14.12
C HIS A 422 -16.03 -9.24 -13.91
N ALA A 423 -14.78 -9.58 -14.22
CA ALA A 423 -13.68 -8.62 -14.39
C ALA A 423 -12.90 -8.96 -15.68
N PRO A 424 -12.36 -7.98 -16.43
CA PRO A 424 -11.69 -8.24 -17.72
C PRO A 424 -10.43 -9.12 -17.63
N TRP A 425 -9.73 -9.05 -16.49
CA TRP A 425 -8.49 -9.81 -16.21
C TRP A 425 -8.75 -11.18 -15.56
N CYS A 426 -10.00 -11.54 -15.31
CA CYS A 426 -10.36 -12.81 -14.67
C CYS A 426 -10.33 -13.94 -15.71
N GLU A 427 -9.37 -14.87 -15.57
CA GLU A 427 -9.22 -16.01 -16.48
C GLU A 427 -10.48 -16.89 -16.55
N HIS A 428 -11.02 -17.27 -15.39
CA HIS A 428 -12.27 -18.04 -15.31
C HIS A 428 -13.47 -17.36 -15.99
N CYS A 429 -13.49 -16.02 -15.99
CA CYS A 429 -14.54 -15.26 -16.65
C CYS A 429 -14.41 -15.35 -18.19
N ARG A 430 -13.17 -15.30 -18.70
CA ARG A 430 -12.89 -15.47 -20.14
C ARG A 430 -13.22 -16.89 -20.61
N GLU A 431 -12.89 -17.91 -19.82
CA GLU A 431 -13.22 -19.32 -20.12
C GLU A 431 -14.73 -19.56 -20.16
N LEU A 432 -15.49 -18.88 -19.30
CA LEU A 432 -16.94 -18.97 -19.18
C LEU A 432 -17.68 -18.22 -20.31
N GLU A 433 -17.12 -17.11 -20.82
CA GLU A 433 -17.81 -16.20 -21.75
C GLU A 433 -18.44 -16.91 -22.97
N PRO A 434 -17.81 -17.89 -23.65
CA PRO A 434 -18.43 -18.61 -24.75
C PRO A 434 -19.71 -19.34 -24.34
N ALA A 435 -19.71 -20.02 -23.19
CA ALA A 435 -20.87 -20.76 -22.69
C ALA A 435 -21.99 -19.80 -22.25
N TYR A 436 -21.65 -18.67 -21.63
CA TYR A 436 -22.65 -17.67 -21.21
C TYR A 436 -23.32 -16.97 -22.41
N ASN A 437 -22.56 -16.71 -23.47
CA ASN A 437 -23.11 -16.21 -24.73
C ASN A 437 -24.02 -17.23 -25.42
N GLU A 438 -23.67 -18.52 -25.40
CA GLU A 438 -24.53 -19.58 -25.95
C GLU A 438 -25.83 -19.72 -25.17
N LEU A 439 -25.78 -19.65 -23.84
CA LEU A 439 -26.97 -19.60 -22.98
C LEU A 439 -27.90 -18.45 -23.37
N ALA A 440 -27.36 -17.24 -23.56
CA ALA A 440 -28.14 -16.08 -23.96
C ALA A 440 -28.82 -16.28 -25.33
N LYS A 441 -28.12 -16.87 -26.30
CA LYS A 441 -28.69 -17.19 -27.62
C LYS A 441 -29.84 -18.19 -27.52
N GLN A 442 -29.72 -19.21 -26.68
CA GLN A 442 -30.78 -20.21 -26.50
C GLN A 442 -32.03 -19.62 -25.83
N LEU A 443 -31.84 -18.65 -24.92
CA LEU A 443 -32.93 -18.04 -24.16
C LEU A 443 -33.54 -16.78 -24.80
N ARG A 444 -32.97 -16.27 -25.91
CA ARG A 444 -33.43 -15.02 -26.57
C ARG A 444 -34.92 -14.97 -26.92
N GLY A 445 -35.56 -16.12 -27.10
CA GLY A 445 -36.99 -16.23 -27.43
C GLY A 445 -37.92 -16.08 -26.21
N ILE A 446 -37.38 -16.14 -25.00
CA ILE A 446 -38.15 -16.09 -23.75
C ILE A 446 -38.17 -14.65 -23.24
N ASN A 447 -39.21 -13.91 -23.59
CA ASN A 447 -39.33 -12.48 -23.28
C ASN A 447 -39.30 -12.14 -21.78
N SER A 448 -39.58 -13.10 -20.88
CA SER A 448 -39.54 -12.90 -19.43
C SER A 448 -38.14 -13.02 -18.83
N ILE A 449 -37.14 -13.49 -19.59
CA ILE A 449 -35.77 -13.71 -19.11
C ILE A 449 -34.82 -12.71 -19.75
N VAL A 450 -33.91 -12.16 -18.96
CA VAL A 450 -32.79 -11.33 -19.42
C VAL A 450 -31.49 -11.97 -18.97
N ILE A 451 -30.58 -12.20 -19.90
CA ILE A 451 -29.19 -12.58 -19.60
C ILE A 451 -28.35 -11.31 -19.66
N ALA A 452 -27.65 -11.01 -18.57
CA ALA A 452 -26.91 -9.77 -18.41
C ALA A 452 -25.52 -10.02 -17.86
N LYS A 453 -24.60 -9.08 -18.12
CA LYS A 453 -23.28 -9.04 -17.51
C LYS A 453 -22.92 -7.62 -17.06
N MET A 454 -22.21 -7.51 -15.94
CA MET A 454 -21.67 -6.26 -15.40
C MET A 454 -20.20 -6.44 -15.05
N ASP A 455 -19.36 -5.51 -15.47
CA ASP A 455 -17.97 -5.43 -15.02
C ASP A 455 -17.94 -4.88 -13.58
N GLY A 456 -17.76 -5.77 -12.60
CA GLY A 456 -17.72 -5.39 -11.19
C GLY A 456 -16.42 -4.70 -10.78
N SER A 457 -15.44 -4.60 -11.68
CA SER A 457 -14.19 -3.88 -11.42
C SER A 457 -14.32 -2.37 -11.64
N THR A 458 -15.30 -1.93 -12.44
CA THR A 458 -15.56 -0.52 -12.76
C THR A 458 -16.97 -0.07 -12.37
N ASN A 459 -17.85 -0.99 -11.97
CA ASN A 459 -19.23 -0.71 -11.57
C ASN A 459 -19.56 -1.24 -10.18
N GLU A 460 -20.30 -0.45 -9.39
CA GLU A 460 -20.79 -0.82 -8.07
C GLU A 460 -22.31 -0.58 -7.98
N HIS A 461 -23.00 -1.38 -7.17
CA HIS A 461 -24.42 -1.18 -6.89
C HIS A 461 -24.77 -1.72 -5.48
N PRO A 462 -25.62 -1.05 -4.67
CA PRO A 462 -25.97 -1.50 -3.32
C PRO A 462 -26.62 -2.88 -3.24
N ARG A 463 -27.22 -3.36 -4.35
CA ARG A 463 -27.84 -4.69 -4.45
C ARG A 463 -26.83 -5.81 -4.78
N VAL A 464 -25.57 -5.48 -5.03
CA VAL A 464 -24.54 -6.41 -5.47
C VAL A 464 -23.41 -6.43 -4.44
N LYS A 465 -23.13 -7.61 -3.89
CA LYS A 465 -21.93 -7.87 -3.09
C LYS A 465 -21.09 -8.88 -3.86
N VAL A 466 -19.85 -8.52 -4.18
CA VAL A 466 -18.95 -9.36 -4.97
C VAL A 466 -17.74 -9.67 -4.12
N ASP A 467 -17.57 -10.94 -3.78
CA ASP A 467 -16.38 -11.41 -3.05
C ASP A 467 -15.34 -12.05 -4.00
N ALA A 468 -15.77 -12.48 -5.19
CA ALA A 468 -14.93 -13.11 -6.21
C ALA A 468 -15.53 -12.97 -7.61
N PHE A 469 -14.71 -13.20 -8.64
CA PHE A 469 -15.13 -13.22 -10.04
C PHE A 469 -14.89 -14.61 -10.66
N PRO A 470 -15.80 -15.11 -11.52
CA PRO A 470 -17.14 -14.57 -11.77
C PRO A 470 -18.09 -14.82 -10.58
N THR A 471 -19.10 -13.97 -10.41
CA THR A 471 -20.23 -14.20 -9.48
C THR A 471 -21.53 -14.12 -10.27
N PHE A 472 -22.45 -15.07 -10.06
CA PHE A 472 -23.78 -15.04 -10.67
C PHE A 472 -24.85 -14.69 -9.65
N LEU A 473 -25.76 -13.81 -10.04
CA LEU A 473 -26.90 -13.37 -9.22
C LEU A 473 -28.19 -13.52 -10.02
N PHE A 474 -29.25 -14.01 -9.39
CA PHE A 474 -30.53 -14.22 -10.07
C PHE A 474 -31.65 -13.39 -9.46
N PHE A 475 -32.01 -12.31 -10.16
CA PHE A 475 -33.06 -11.39 -9.72
C PHE A 475 -34.40 -11.82 -10.30
N ARG A 476 -35.24 -12.45 -9.46
CA ARG A 476 -36.57 -12.94 -9.85
C ARG A 476 -37.56 -11.83 -10.16
N ALA A 477 -38.40 -12.05 -11.17
CA ALA A 477 -39.55 -11.19 -11.46
C ALA A 477 -40.50 -11.13 -10.24
N GLY A 478 -41.06 -9.95 -9.95
CA GLY A 478 -41.98 -9.71 -8.84
C GLY A 478 -41.38 -9.82 -7.43
N ASN A 479 -40.06 -10.04 -7.31
CA ASN A 479 -39.37 -10.19 -6.02
C ASN A 479 -37.95 -9.59 -6.06
N LYS A 480 -37.80 -8.35 -6.54
CA LYS A 480 -36.48 -7.71 -6.66
C LYS A 480 -35.86 -7.25 -5.35
N ASN A 481 -36.61 -7.31 -4.25
CA ASN A 481 -36.16 -6.89 -2.92
C ASN A 481 -35.52 -8.02 -2.09
N SER A 482 -35.68 -9.29 -2.47
CA SER A 482 -35.02 -10.41 -1.77
C SER A 482 -33.52 -10.46 -2.08
N GLU A 483 -32.73 -11.14 -1.25
CA GLU A 483 -31.34 -11.44 -1.65
C GLU A 483 -31.34 -12.26 -2.96
N PRO A 484 -30.56 -11.84 -3.97
CA PRO A 484 -30.55 -12.46 -5.30
C PRO A 484 -29.71 -13.73 -5.39
#